data_AF-A0A972EQQ7-F1
#
_entry.id   AF-A0A972EQQ7-F1
#
_cell.length_a   1.000
_cell.length_b   1.000
_cell.length_c   1.000
_cell.angle_alpha   90.00
_cell.angle_beta   90.00
_cell.angle_gamma   90.00
#
_symmetry.space_group_name_H-M   'P 1'
#
loop_
_entity.id
_entity.type
_entity.pdbx_description
1 polymer ?
#
loop_
_entity_poly.entity_id
_entity_poly.type
_entity_poly.pdbx_seq_one_letter_code
_entity_poly.pdbx_strand_id
1 'polypeptide(L)'
;MFWSYCAYVLFMLGAVLGLTRHAAEPSLWFISMGWVLQMTVILLQALGSRRALQPERAGWQKAALGLALAAVPVMIIFRLEADLKPFSLLLAAAALLWSLALLRNKAS
;
A
#
# COMPACT_ATOMS: atom_id res chain seq x y z
N MET A 1 -0.27 9.19 -12.83
CA MET A 1 -0.35 7.71 -12.81
C MET A 1 0.98 7.09 -12.39
N PHE A 2 2.10 7.51 -12.98
CA PHE A 2 3.47 7.07 -12.62
C PHE A 2 3.71 6.92 -11.11
N TRP A 3 3.48 7.97 -10.33
CA TRP A 3 3.73 7.96 -8.89
C TRP A 3 2.94 6.91 -8.10
N SER A 4 1.70 6.59 -8.51
CA SER A 4 0.90 5.55 -7.85
C SER A 4 1.43 4.14 -8.15
N TYR A 5 1.99 3.93 -9.35
CA TYR A 5 2.69 2.68 -9.68
C TYR A 5 4.02 2.57 -8.93
N CYS A 6 4.79 3.66 -8.83
CA CYS A 6 6.01 3.66 -8.01
C CYS A 6 5.71 3.33 -6.55
N ALA A 7 4.65 3.93 -5.98
CA ALA A 7 4.21 3.65 -4.63
C ALA A 7 3.86 2.17 -4.43
N TYR A 8 3.12 1.59 -5.38
CA TYR A 8 2.79 0.17 -5.38
C TYR A 8 4.02 -0.74 -5.47
N VAL A 9 4.95 -0.46 -6.39
CA VAL A 9 6.17 -1.27 -6.56
C VAL A 9 7.03 -1.22 -5.30
N LEU A 10 7.21 -0.04 -4.70
CA LEU A 10 7.93 0.12 -3.44
C LEU A 10 7.26 -0.70 -2.33
N PHE A 11 5.94 -0.59 -2.20
CA PHE A 11 5.20 -1.36 -1.21
C PHE A 11 5.35 -2.87 -1.42
N MET A 12 5.27 -3.34 -2.67
CA MET A 12 5.38 -4.77 -3.00
C MET A 12 6.78 -5.32 -2.77
N LEU A 13 7.83 -4.57 -3.08
CA LEU A 13 9.20 -4.94 -2.74
C LEU A 13 9.35 -5.11 -1.22
N GLY A 14 8.81 -4.16 -0.47
CA GLY A 14 8.77 -4.23 0.98
C GLY A 14 7.96 -5.43 1.50
N ALA A 15 6.81 -5.74 0.88
CA ALA A 15 5.98 -6.88 1.25
C ALA A 15 6.69 -8.22 1.03
N VAL A 16 7.31 -8.40 -0.14
CA VAL A 16 8.09 -9.62 -0.45
C VAL A 16 9.26 -9.79 0.52
N LEU A 17 10.00 -8.70 0.80
CA LEU A 17 11.08 -8.73 1.79
C LEU A 17 10.57 -9.01 3.21
N GLY A 18 9.43 -8.45 3.58
CA GLY A 18 8.83 -8.61 4.90
C GLY A 18 8.34 -10.03 5.17
N LEU A 19 7.78 -10.68 4.14
CA LEU A 19 7.33 -12.07 4.20
C LEU A 19 8.48 -13.09 4.17
N THR A 20 9.57 -12.80 3.45
CA THR A 20 10.72 -13.72 3.32
C THR A 20 11.74 -13.60 4.46
N ARG A 21 11.88 -12.41 5.06
CA ARG A 21 12.87 -12.11 6.11
C ARG A 21 12.26 -11.61 7.42
N HIS A 22 11.01 -11.97 7.71
CA HIS A 22 10.31 -11.67 8.97
C HIS A 22 10.43 -10.20 9.42
N ALA A 23 9.94 -9.28 8.60
CA ALA A 23 9.94 -7.84 8.93
C ALA A 23 11.34 -7.26 9.19
N ALA A 24 12.36 -7.73 8.47
CA ALA A 24 13.69 -7.14 8.46
C ALA A 24 13.60 -5.64 8.14
N GLU A 25 14.48 -4.84 8.74
CA GLU A 25 14.49 -3.38 8.62
C GLU A 25 14.23 -2.88 7.18
N PRO A 26 14.91 -3.38 6.13
CA PRO A 26 14.71 -2.93 4.75
C PRO A 26 13.26 -3.06 4.26
N SER A 27 12.55 -4.10 4.69
CA SER A 27 11.14 -4.30 4.33
C SER A 27 10.27 -3.15 4.81
N LEU A 28 10.49 -2.68 6.04
CA LEU A 28 9.74 -1.58 6.65
C LEU A 28 10.04 -0.25 5.95
N TRP A 29 11.29 -0.02 5.54
CA TRP A 29 11.66 1.15 4.73
C TRP A 29 10.87 1.19 3.42
N PHE A 30 10.86 0.10 2.66
CA PHE A 30 10.16 0.02 1.37
C PHE A 30 8.63 0.12 1.52
N ILE A 31 8.04 -0.56 2.51
CA ILE A 31 6.62 -0.47 2.85
C ILE A 31 6.25 0.99 3.17
N SER A 32 7.03 1.64 4.05
CA SER A 32 6.76 2.99 4.51
C SER A 32 6.90 4.01 3.38
N MET A 33 7.93 3.89 2.55
CA MET A 33 8.12 4.76 1.37
C MET A 33 6.96 4.62 0.38
N GLY A 34 6.54 3.39 0.07
CA GLY A 34 5.39 3.14 -0.79
C GLY A 34 4.10 3.75 -0.23
N TRP A 35 3.85 3.55 1.06
CA TRP A 35 2.68 4.11 1.75
C TRP A 35 2.66 5.64 1.77
N VAL A 36 3.77 6.28 2.18
CA VAL A 36 3.89 7.75 2.24
C VAL A 36 3.71 8.36 0.84
N LEU A 37 4.32 7.75 -0.18
CA LEU A 37 4.19 8.22 -1.56
C LEU A 37 2.72 8.13 -2.03
N GLN A 38 2.03 7.02 -1.75
CA GLN A 38 0.62 6.88 -2.11
C GLN A 38 -0.27 7.89 -1.39
N MET A 39 -0.03 8.13 -0.09
CA MET A 39 -0.74 9.15 0.70
C MET A 39 -0.50 10.55 0.14
N THR A 40 0.74 10.85 -0.28
CA THR A 40 1.09 12.13 -0.88
C THR A 40 0.39 12.32 -2.23
N VAL A 41 0.32 11.29 -3.06
CA VAL A 41 -0.45 11.33 -4.32
C VAL A 41 -1.94 11.59 -4.06
N ILE A 42 -2.53 10.93 -3.05
CA ILE A 42 -3.92 11.15 -2.65
C ILE A 42 -4.13 12.60 -2.20
N LEU A 43 -3.25 13.12 -1.34
CA LEU A 43 -3.32 14.49 -0.83
C LEU A 43 -3.18 15.52 -1.96
N LEU A 44 -2.20 15.34 -2.85
CA LEU A 44 -2.00 16.23 -4.00
C LEU A 44 -3.22 16.25 -4.93
N GLN A 45 -3.88 15.10 -5.11
CA GLN A 45 -5.12 15.03 -5.89
C GLN A 45 -6.26 15.76 -5.18
N ALA A 46 -6.41 15.60 -3.86
CA ALA A 46 -7.39 16.32 -3.05
C ALA A 46 -7.18 17.84 -3.09
N LEU A 47 -5.92 18.29 -3.20
CA LEU A 47 -5.53 19.70 -3.40
C LEU A 47 -5.69 20.19 -4.86
N GLY A 48 -6.26 19.38 -5.76
CA GLY A 48 -6.56 19.77 -7.14
C GLY A 48 -5.40 19.65 -8.12
N SER A 49 -4.30 18.97 -7.77
CA SER A 49 -3.15 18.79 -8.67
C SER A 49 -3.48 17.84 -9.82
N ARG A 50 -3.55 18.38 -11.04
CA ARG A 50 -3.72 17.60 -12.28
C ARG A 50 -2.52 16.73 -12.64
N ARG A 51 -1.34 16.95 -12.03
CA ARG A 51 -0.13 16.15 -12.26
C ARG A 51 -0.15 14.83 -11.47
N ALA A 52 -0.90 14.77 -10.38
CA ALA A 52 -1.02 13.61 -9.50
C ALA A 52 -2.23 12.72 -9.84
N LEU A 53 -2.47 12.48 -11.14
CA LEU A 53 -3.57 11.63 -11.59
C LEU A 53 -3.44 10.21 -11.05
N GLN A 54 -4.42 9.76 -10.28
CA GLN A 54 -4.57 8.36 -9.89
C GLN A 54 -5.21 7.56 -11.04
N PRO A 55 -4.94 6.25 -11.14
CA PRO A 55 -5.70 5.40 -12.04
C PRO A 55 -7.19 5.50 -11.70
N GLU A 56 -8.03 5.47 -12.73
CA GLU A 56 -9.47 5.42 -12.56
C GLU A 56 -9.84 4.11 -11.85
N ARG A 57 -10.67 4.22 -10.81
CA ARG A 57 -10.98 3.13 -9.89
C ARG A 57 -12.47 3.12 -9.59
N ALA A 58 -13.08 1.93 -9.64
CA ALA A 58 -14.43 1.72 -9.13
C ALA A 58 -14.51 2.00 -7.62
N GLY A 59 -15.72 2.23 -7.09
CA GLY A 59 -15.92 2.51 -5.66
C GLY A 59 -15.31 1.45 -4.73
N TRP A 60 -15.47 0.17 -5.08
CA TRP A 60 -14.88 -0.94 -4.31
C TRP A 60 -13.34 -0.97 -4.35
N GLN A 61 -12.71 -0.53 -5.44
CA GLN A 61 -11.25 -0.44 -5.56
C GLN A 61 -10.67 0.68 -4.72
N LYS A 62 -11.40 1.80 -4.60
CA LYS A 62 -11.04 2.87 -3.67
C LYS A 62 -11.14 2.38 -2.22
N ALA A 63 -12.19 1.62 -1.88
CA ALA A 63 -12.32 1.01 -0.56
C ALA A 63 -11.19 0.01 -0.27
N ALA A 64 -10.87 -0.87 -1.22
CA ALA A 64 -9.76 -1.82 -1.08
C ALA A 64 -8.41 -1.11 -0.86
N LEU A 65 -8.13 -0.03 -1.61
CA LEU A 65 -6.93 0.77 -1.38
C LEU A 65 -6.95 1.45 0.00
N GLY A 66 -8.08 2.01 0.41
CA GLY A 66 -8.24 2.62 1.72
C GLY A 66 -7.94 1.63 2.86
N LEU A 67 -8.47 0.41 2.75
CA LEU A 67 -8.18 -0.67 3.71
C LEU A 67 -6.70 -1.09 3.69
N ALA A 68 -6.09 -1.22 2.51
CA ALA A 68 -4.66 -1.53 2.40
C ALA A 68 -3.78 -0.46 3.06
N LEU A 69 -4.12 0.81 2.87
CA LEU A 69 -3.39 1.92 3.50
C LEU A 69 -3.63 2.00 5.00
N ALA A 70 -4.83 1.68 5.49
CA ALA A 70 -5.14 1.62 6.91
C ALA A 70 -4.46 0.44 7.62
N ALA A 71 -4.18 -0.66 6.90
CA ALA A 71 -3.49 -1.82 7.46
C ALA A 71 -2.02 -1.54 7.83
N VAL A 72 -1.37 -0.57 7.16
CA VAL A 72 0.06 -0.23 7.41
C VAL A 72 0.32 0.27 8.84
N PRO A 73 -0.37 1.29 9.37
CA PRO A 73 -0.16 1.72 10.76
C PRO A 73 -0.48 0.61 11.77
N VAL A 74 -1.51 -0.20 11.52
CA VAL A 74 -1.86 -1.35 12.36
C VAL A 74 -0.74 -2.38 12.39
N MET A 75 -0.15 -2.69 11.24
CA MET A 75 0.97 -3.61 11.10
C MET A 75 2.22 -3.11 11.85
N ILE A 76 2.46 -1.80 11.90
CA ILE A 76 3.59 -1.22 12.67
C ILE A 76 3.42 -1.50 14.16
N ILE A 77 2.19 -1.45 14.70
CA ILE A 77 1.91 -1.78 16.11
C ILE A 77 2.32 -3.22 16.41
N PHE A 78 1.87 -4.19 15.60
CA PHE A 78 2.26 -5.59 15.76
C PHE A 78 3.76 -5.82 15.64
N ARG A 79 4.44 -5.04 14.78
CA ARG A 79 5.91 -5.10 14.67
C ARG A 79 6.61 -4.63 15.95
N LEU A 80 6.09 -3.59 16.59
CA LEU A 80 6.59 -3.05 17.86
C LEU A 80 6.36 -4.04 19.00
N GLU A 81 5.25 -4.77 18.99
CA GLU A 81 4.94 -5.86 19.93
C GLU A 81 5.72 -7.16 19.63
N ALA A 82 6.58 -7.15 18.59
CA ALA A 82 7.32 -8.30 18.09
C ALA A 82 6.44 -9.50 17.69
N ASP A 83 5.15 -9.29 17.44
CA ASP A 83 4.23 -10.35 17.02
C ASP A 83 4.26 -10.52 15.49
N LEU A 84 5.11 -11.44 15.04
CA LEU A 84 5.44 -11.63 13.62
C LEU A 84 4.32 -12.34 12.82
N LYS A 85 3.46 -13.12 13.49
CA LYS A 85 2.33 -13.81 12.85
C LYS A 85 1.26 -12.85 12.34
N PRO A 86 0.63 -12.00 13.19
CA PRO A 86 -0.35 -11.04 12.74
C PRO A 86 0.27 -10.01 11.80
N PHE A 87 1.52 -9.61 12.00
CA PHE A 87 2.27 -8.77 11.06
C PHE A 87 2.26 -9.37 9.65
N SER A 88 2.68 -10.63 9.50
CA SER A 88 2.82 -11.28 8.19
C SER A 88 1.46 -11.44 7.50
N LEU A 89 0.42 -11.74 8.29
CA LEU A 89 -0.94 -11.92 7.79
C LEU A 89 -1.55 -10.59 7.32
N LEU A 90 -1.37 -9.52 8.08
CA LEU A 90 -1.75 -8.15 7.69
C LEU A 90 -0.98 -7.68 6.46
N LEU A 91 0.33 -7.96 6.39
CA LEU A 91 1.16 -7.59 5.25
C LEU A 91 0.69 -8.28 3.96
N ALA A 92 0.41 -9.58 4.02
CA ALA A 92 -0.14 -10.33 2.90
C ALA A 92 -1.52 -9.80 2.49
N ALA A 93 -2.41 -9.54 3.45
CA ALA A 93 -3.72 -8.97 3.18
C ALA A 93 -3.63 -7.57 2.54
N ALA A 94 -2.77 -6.70 3.05
CA ALA A 94 -2.55 -5.36 2.51
C ALA A 94 -1.98 -5.40 1.09
N ALA A 95 -1.04 -6.30 0.82
CA ALA A 95 -0.50 -6.53 -0.52
C ALA A 95 -1.60 -7.00 -1.48
N LEU A 96 -2.43 -7.97 -1.08
CA LEU A 96 -3.55 -8.44 -1.89
C LEU A 96 -4.56 -7.32 -2.18
N LEU A 97 -4.97 -6.57 -1.15
CA LEU A 97 -5.92 -5.46 -1.31
C LEU A 97 -5.40 -4.35 -2.22
N TRP A 98 -4.11 -3.98 -2.10
CA TRP A 98 -3.52 -2.99 -3.01
C TRP A 98 -3.42 -3.53 -4.44
N SER A 99 -3.07 -4.81 -4.62
CA SER A 99 -3.08 -5.45 -5.95
C SER A 99 -4.47 -5.43 -6.58
N LEU A 100 -5.51 -5.78 -5.80
CA LEU A 100 -6.91 -5.75 -6.23
C LEU A 100 -7.36 -4.33 -6.60
N ALA A 101 -6.90 -3.32 -5.89
CA ALA A 101 -7.18 -1.91 -6.19
C ALA A 101 -6.52 -1.40 -7.49
N LEU A 102 -5.57 -2.14 -8.04
CA LEU A 102 -4.89 -1.86 -9.31
C LEU A 102 -5.36 -2.75 -10.47
N LEU A 103 -6.12 -3.82 -10.19
CA LEU A 103 -6.70 -4.62 -11.25
C LEU A 103 -7.54 -3.72 -12.15
N ARG A 104 -7.22 -3.74 -13.44
CA ARG A 104 -7.90 -2.90 -14.42
C ARG A 104 -9.31 -3.43 -14.61
N ASN A 105 -10.29 -2.80 -13.97
CA ASN A 105 -11.66 -3.00 -14.36
C ASN A 105 -11.99 -2.03 -15.50
N LYS A 106 -12.47 -2.59 -16.61
CA LYS A 106 -13.28 -1.87 -17.58
C LYS A 106 -14.63 -1.60 -16.89
N ALA A 107 -14.78 -0.49 -16.20
CA ALA A 107 -16.09 0.06 -15.86
C ALA A 107 -16.22 1.30 -16.76
N SER A 108 -16.86 1.19 -17.94
CA SER A 108 -18.32 1.11 -18.19
C SER A 108 -19.07 2.30 -17.67
#